data_AF-A0A2T0RAF6-F1
#
_entry.id   AF-A0A2T0RAF6-F1
#
_cell.length_a   1.000
_cell.length_b   1.000
_cell.length_c   1.000
_cell.angle_alpha   90.00
_cell.angle_beta   90.00
_cell.angle_gamma   90.00
#
_symmetry.space_group_name_H-M   'P 1'
#
loop_
_entity.id
_entity.type
_entity.pdbx_description
1 polymer ?
#
loop_
_entity_poly.entity_id
_entity_poly.type
_entity_poly.pdbx_seq_one_letter_code
_entity_poly.pdbx_strand_id
1 'polypeptide(L)'
;MGELREEPVVSGREYSVDEVRGRPAAELEDFEGETSFHASHGPHEHDVVGFGRVEDDKALVHEKQGPDGGGRDVRVWQVTPTAQGFAAEHIPKG
;
A
#
# COMPACT_ATOMS: atom_id res chain seq x y z
N MET A 1 1.64 26.12 -0.63
CA MET A 1 1.64 24.68 -0.32
C MET A 1 1.13 24.00 -1.57
N GLY A 2 2.02 23.37 -2.34
CA GLY A 2 1.61 22.71 -3.57
C GLY A 2 0.74 21.52 -3.20
N GLU A 3 -0.44 21.41 -3.80
CA GLU A 3 -1.15 20.14 -3.89
C GLU A 3 -0.13 19.12 -4.41
N LEU A 4 0.35 18.23 -3.53
CA LEU A 4 1.03 17.01 -3.95
C LEU A 4 -0.02 16.30 -4.80
N ARG A 5 0.07 16.49 -6.12
CA ARG A 5 -0.73 15.72 -7.06
C ARG A 5 -0.16 14.32 -6.96
N GLU A 6 -0.75 13.52 -6.09
CA GLU A 6 -0.51 12.09 -6.03
C GLU A 6 -0.55 11.59 -7.46
N GLU A 7 0.56 11.02 -7.94
CA GLU A 7 0.61 10.50 -9.29
C GLU A 7 -0.50 9.46 -9.47
N PRO A 8 -1.10 9.35 -10.66
CA PRO A 8 -2.19 8.41 -10.86
C PRO A 8 -1.69 6.97 -10.65
N VAL A 9 -2.23 6.29 -9.63
CA VAL A 9 -2.02 4.85 -9.44
C VAL A 9 -2.62 4.09 -10.61
N VAL A 10 -1.81 3.23 -11.22
CA VAL A 10 -2.23 2.35 -12.29
C VAL A 10 -2.72 1.04 -11.69
N SER A 11 -4.01 0.76 -11.84
CA SER A 11 -4.59 -0.49 -11.34
C SER A 11 -4.01 -1.70 -12.08
N GLY A 12 -3.87 -2.83 -11.40
CA GLY A 12 -3.34 -4.05 -12.02
C GLY A 12 -1.84 -4.06 -12.27
N ARG A 13 -1.09 -3.09 -11.74
CA ARG A 13 0.38 -3.10 -11.77
C ARG A 13 0.94 -3.44 -10.40
N GLU A 14 2.01 -4.21 -10.41
CA GLU A 14 2.82 -4.50 -9.23
C GLU A 14 3.74 -3.32 -8.93
N TYR A 15 3.64 -2.80 -7.72
CA TYR A 15 4.54 -1.83 -7.13
C TYR A 15 5.40 -2.54 -6.09
N SER A 16 6.71 -2.31 -6.08
CA SER A 16 7.59 -2.77 -5.01
C SER A 16 7.22 -2.05 -3.71
N VAL A 17 7.13 -2.76 -2.59
CA VAL A 17 7.02 -2.13 -1.27
C VAL A 17 8.41 -1.93 -0.71
N ASP A 18 8.81 -0.67 -0.57
CA ASP A 18 10.16 -0.30 -0.13
C ASP A 18 10.27 -0.27 1.40
N GLU A 19 9.25 0.25 2.07
CA GLU A 19 9.15 0.29 3.53
C GLU A 19 7.70 0.21 4.02
N VAL A 20 7.53 -0.31 5.23
CA VAL A 20 6.28 -0.35 5.99
C VAL A 20 6.52 0.28 7.36
N ARG A 21 5.69 1.25 7.74
CA ARG A 21 5.83 2.02 8.99
C ARG A 21 7.25 2.60 9.18
N GLY A 22 7.88 3.06 8.10
CA GLY A 22 9.23 3.67 8.11
C GLY A 22 10.38 2.69 8.33
N ARG A 23 10.16 1.38 8.11
CA ARG A 23 11.20 0.34 8.17
C ARG A 23 11.05 -0.66 7.02
N PRO A 24 12.10 -1.40 6.63
CA PRO A 24 11.96 -2.49 5.66
C PRO A 24 10.90 -3.50 6.12
N ALA A 25 10.02 -3.92 5.20
CA ALA A 25 9.03 -4.96 5.46
C ALA A 25 9.73 -6.32 5.65
N ALA A 26 9.35 -7.04 6.69
CA ALA A 26 9.94 -8.34 7.04
C ALA A 26 8.92 -9.49 6.90
N GLU A 27 7.66 -9.25 7.23
CA GLU A 27 6.59 -10.25 7.24
C GLU A 27 5.23 -9.63 6.88
N LEU A 28 4.23 -10.46 6.55
CA LEU A 28 2.90 -9.97 6.13
C LEU A 28 2.19 -9.24 7.28
N GLU A 29 2.45 -9.65 8.51
CA GLU A 29 1.90 -9.09 9.74
C GLU A 29 2.34 -7.64 9.96
N ASP A 30 3.40 -7.18 9.28
CA ASP A 30 3.78 -5.76 9.29
C ASP A 30 2.70 -4.85 8.69
N PHE A 31 1.85 -5.41 7.81
CA PHE A 31 0.73 -4.71 7.18
C PHE A 31 -0.57 -4.81 8.00
N GLU A 32 -0.63 -5.61 9.06
CA GLU A 32 -1.87 -5.81 9.83
C GLU A 32 -2.21 -4.59 10.71
N GLY A 33 -3.50 -4.21 10.74
CA GLY A 33 -3.99 -3.09 11.53
C GLY A 33 -3.72 -1.74 10.87
N GLU A 34 -3.64 -0.68 11.67
CA GLU A 34 -3.24 0.64 11.16
C GLU A 34 -1.81 0.60 10.63
N THR A 35 -1.63 0.87 9.34
CA THR A 35 -0.34 0.73 8.68
C THR A 35 -0.12 1.82 7.65
N SER A 36 1.14 2.05 7.30
CA SER A 36 1.54 2.84 6.16
C SER A 36 2.68 2.15 5.44
N PHE A 37 2.76 2.29 4.12
CA PHE A 37 3.87 1.77 3.34
C PHE A 37 4.16 2.64 2.13
N HIS A 38 5.41 2.63 1.69
CA HIS A 38 5.85 3.28 0.47
C HIS A 38 5.91 2.25 -0.65
N ALA A 39 5.27 2.56 -1.78
CA ALA A 39 5.18 1.70 -2.94
C ALA A 39 5.70 2.40 -4.21
N SER A 40 6.61 1.73 -4.93
CA SER A 40 7.25 2.27 -6.11
C SER A 40 7.13 1.38 -7.36
N HIS A 41 7.02 2.00 -8.53
CA HIS A 41 7.07 1.34 -9.84
C HIS A 41 7.80 2.23 -10.83
N GLY A 42 9.10 1.97 -11.02
CA GLY A 42 9.95 2.82 -11.85
C GLY A 42 10.03 4.24 -11.26
N PRO A 43 9.64 5.30 -12.00
CA PRO A 43 9.64 6.67 -11.48
C PRO A 43 8.42 7.02 -10.61
N HIS A 44 7.45 6.12 -10.47
CA HIS A 44 6.19 6.38 -9.77
C HIS A 44 6.26 5.92 -8.33
N GLU A 45 5.89 6.79 -7.40
CA GLU A 45 5.95 6.57 -5.96
C GLU A 45 4.60 6.90 -5.30
N HIS A 46 4.20 6.09 -4.34
CA HIS A 46 2.95 6.23 -3.60
C HIS A 46 3.14 5.94 -2.12
N ASP A 47 2.77 6.91 -1.28
CA ASP A 47 2.63 6.68 0.16
C ASP A 47 1.20 6.23 0.44
N VAL A 48 1.06 5.00 0.93
CA VAL A 48 -0.23 4.41 1.28
C VAL A 48 -0.38 4.47 2.80
N VAL A 49 -1.47 5.07 3.27
CA VAL A 49 -1.87 5.05 4.69
C VAL A 49 -3.23 4.39 4.80
N GLY A 50 -3.38 3.41 5.69
CA GLY A 50 -4.61 2.64 5.73
C GLY A 50 -4.73 1.64 6.87
N PHE A 51 -5.72 0.77 6.72
CA PHE A 51 -5.93 -0.36 7.63
C PHE A 51 -5.77 -1.66 6.85
N GLY A 52 -4.80 -2.47 7.27
CA GLY A 52 -4.53 -3.76 6.64
C GLY A 52 -5.09 -4.94 7.40
N ARG A 53 -5.38 -5.99 6.64
CA ARG A 53 -5.79 -7.30 7.14
C ARG A 53 -4.98 -8.35 6.44
N VAL A 54 -4.34 -9.25 7.20
CA VAL A 54 -3.68 -10.42 6.63
C VAL A 54 -4.72 -11.49 6.33
N GLU A 55 -4.64 -12.05 5.14
CA GLU A 55 -5.44 -13.18 4.66
C GLU A 55 -4.48 -14.23 4.11
N ASP A 56 -4.43 -15.42 4.68
CA ASP A 56 -3.60 -16.57 4.25
C ASP A 56 -2.19 -16.18 3.72
N ASP A 57 -2.05 -15.91 2.43
CA ASP A 57 -0.80 -15.62 1.71
C ASP A 57 -0.60 -14.15 1.29
N LYS A 58 -1.43 -13.23 1.78
CA LYS A 58 -1.43 -11.82 1.38
C LYS A 58 -1.93 -10.89 2.49
N ALA A 59 -1.77 -9.59 2.28
CA ALA A 59 -2.45 -8.57 3.06
C ALA A 59 -3.33 -7.69 2.16
N LEU A 60 -4.53 -7.36 2.62
CA LEU A 60 -5.40 -6.37 2.00
C LEU A 60 -5.35 -5.07 2.80
N VAL A 61 -4.81 -4.01 2.21
CA VAL A 61 -4.72 -2.68 2.83
C VAL A 61 -5.75 -1.75 2.23
N HIS A 62 -6.67 -1.29 3.08
CA HIS A 62 -7.66 -0.29 2.72
C HIS A 62 -7.06 1.10 2.91
N GLU A 63 -6.66 1.74 1.80
CA GLU A 63 -6.12 3.10 1.79
C GLU A 63 -7.19 4.10 2.21
N LYS A 64 -6.80 5.04 3.06
CA LYS A 64 -7.67 6.04 3.67
C LYS A 64 -7.27 7.42 3.17
N GLN A 65 -8.26 8.24 2.87
CA GLN A 65 -8.04 9.59 2.32
C GLN A 65 -7.33 10.55 3.29
N GLY A 66 -7.44 10.31 4.60
CA GLY A 66 -6.82 11.15 5.61
C GLY A 66 -5.35 10.78 5.85
N PRO A 67 -4.46 11.77 6.08
CA PRO A 67 -3.05 11.52 6.35
C PRO A 67 -2.80 10.68 7.62
N ASP A 68 -3.79 10.64 8.52
CA ASP A 68 -3.73 9.89 9.78
C ASP A 68 -4.43 8.51 9.69
N GLY A 69 -4.73 8.01 8.49
CA GLY A 69 -5.49 6.75 8.32
C GLY A 69 -6.99 6.87 8.63
N GLY A 70 -7.48 8.10 8.84
CA GLY A 70 -8.90 8.42 9.00
C GLY A 70 -9.64 8.59 7.66
N GLY A 71 -10.97 8.48 7.69
CA GLY A 71 -11.82 8.84 6.55
C GLY A 71 -12.25 7.66 5.67
N ARG A 72 -12.70 7.96 4.44
CA ARG A 72 -13.26 7.00 3.50
C ARG A 72 -12.16 6.14 2.87
N ASP A 73 -12.47 4.87 2.64
CA ASP A 73 -11.66 3.98 1.80
C ASP A 73 -11.61 4.51 0.36
N VAL A 74 -10.41 4.89 -0.08
CA VAL A 74 -10.16 5.40 -1.43
C VAL A 74 -9.80 4.26 -2.37
N ARG A 75 -8.92 3.36 -1.91
CA ARG A 75 -8.37 2.24 -2.69
C ARG A 75 -8.20 1.01 -1.81
N VAL A 76 -8.06 -0.15 -2.45
CA VAL A 76 -7.65 -1.40 -1.79
C VAL A 76 -6.38 -1.89 -2.47
N TRP A 77 -5.35 -2.13 -1.67
CA TRP A 77 -4.08 -2.68 -2.10
C TRP A 77 -3.98 -4.12 -1.65
N GLN A 78 -3.66 -5.02 -2.58
CA GLN A 78 -3.24 -6.36 -2.24
C GLN A 78 -1.72 -6.40 -2.18
N VAL A 79 -1.18 -6.81 -1.04
CA VAL A 79 0.24 -6.99 -0.81
C VAL A 79 0.56 -8.48 -0.77
N THR A 80 1.51 -8.93 -1.58
CA THR A 80 1.94 -10.33 -1.67
C THR A 80 3.45 -10.46 -1.48
N PRO A 81 3.94 -11.50 -0.78
CA PRO A 81 5.37 -11.79 -0.71
C PRO A 81 5.94 -12.13 -2.09
N THR A 82 7.18 -11.72 -2.33
CA THR A 82 7.96 -12.04 -3.53
C THR A 82 9.35 -12.52 -3.14
N ALA A 83 10.16 -12.96 -4.11
CA ALA A 83 11.56 -13.30 -3.86
C ALA A 83 12.43 -12.10 -3.43
N GLN A 84 11.96 -10.87 -3.61
CA GLN A 84 12.72 -9.63 -3.40
C GLN A 84 12.18 -8.77 -2.25
N GLY A 85 11.13 -9.22 -1.56
CA GLY A 85 10.40 -8.43 -0.56
C GLY A 85 8.90 -8.59 -0.78
N PHE A 86 8.18 -7.47 -0.89
CA PHE A 86 6.73 -7.47 -1.10
C PHE A 86 6.36 -6.65 -2.32
N ALA A 87 5.29 -7.07 -3.01
CA ALA A 87 4.68 -6.32 -4.09
C ALA A 87 3.26 -5.93 -3.70
N ALA A 88 2.86 -4.70 -4.05
CA ALA A 88 1.53 -4.16 -3.84
C ALA A 88 0.83 -3.92 -5.19
N GLU A 89 -0.43 -4.32 -5.29
CA GLU A 89 -1.29 -4.09 -6.46
C GLU A 89 -2.58 -3.41 -6.03
N HIS A 90 -2.94 -2.31 -6.70
CA HIS A 90 -4.26 -1.72 -6.53
C HIS A 90 -5.33 -2.58 -7.23
N ILE A 91 -6.26 -3.14 -6.45
CA ILE A 91 -7.36 -3.96 -6.97
C ILE A 91 -8.59 -3.06 -7.18
N PRO A 92 -9.10 -2.94 -8.43
CA PRO A 92 -10.34 -2.21 -8.70
C PRO A 92 -11.51 -2.80 -7.91
N LYS A 93 -12.37 -1.92 -7.38
CA LYS A 93 -13.71 -2.35 -6.95
C LYS A 93 -14.49 -2.74 -8.20
N GLY A 94 -14.91 -4.01 -8.27
CA GLY A 94 -15.76 -4.52 -9.35
C GLY A 94 -17.13 -3.85 -9.41
#